data_AF-A0A256G2D5-F1
#
_entry.id   AF-A0A256G2D5-F1
#
_cell.length_a   1.000
_cell.length_b   1.000
_cell.length_c   1.000
_cell.angle_alpha   90.00
_cell.angle_beta   90.00
_cell.angle_gamma   90.00
#
_symmetry.space_group_name_H-M   'P 1'
#
loop_
_entity.id
_entity.type
_entity.pdbx_description
1 polymer ?
#
loop_
_entity_poly.entity_id
_entity_poly.type
_entity_poly.pdbx_seq_one_letter_code
_entity_poly.pdbx_strand_id
1 'polypeptide(L)'
;MGRPKLNMTPDEYANHITNGANLRKKKQRRKQAEEKAAKGHLSDTEIEELIQTLLSMPLSEASLFLAKLQRSYKKEYGIEIPGLKEASFAGYVSDQEAPEAFNRRHSRARRLSLIRMFAATAIARSKKRVRDEKYSLKEALEAARLKMDVKTYKESKRAAKKSMSKKEEIATIRKRIGKNSTATSGVAPTDV
;
A
#
# COMPACT_ATOMS: atom_id res chain seq x y z
N MET A 1 -52.98 4.08 13.95
CA MET A 1 -52.28 5.02 13.05
C MET A 1 -51.61 4.24 11.92
N GLY A 2 -52.27 4.14 10.76
CA GLY A 2 -51.71 3.47 9.59
C GLY A 2 -50.55 4.28 9.00
N ARG A 3 -49.47 3.62 8.58
CA ARG A 3 -48.34 4.30 7.94
C ARG A 3 -48.82 4.99 6.65
N PRO A 4 -48.43 6.25 6.38
CA PRO A 4 -48.84 6.95 5.16
C PRO A 4 -48.40 6.16 3.93
N LYS A 5 -49.33 5.95 2.99
CA LYS A 5 -49.04 5.33 1.69
C LYS A 5 -48.17 6.31 0.90
N LEU A 6 -46.92 5.92 0.66
CA LEU A 6 -46.05 6.61 -0.27
C LEU A 6 -46.57 6.34 -1.69
N ASN A 7 -47.04 7.40 -2.37
CA ASN A 7 -47.42 7.35 -3.78
C ASN A 7 -46.14 7.25 -4.63
N MET A 8 -45.51 6.07 -4.63
CA MET A 8 -44.32 5.76 -5.40
C MET A 8 -44.70 4.89 -6.60
N THR A 9 -44.02 5.10 -7.72
CA THR A 9 -44.07 4.16 -8.85
C THR A 9 -43.44 2.81 -8.45
N PRO A 10 -43.74 1.70 -9.16
CA PRO A 10 -43.15 0.40 -8.86
C PRO A 10 -41.61 0.41 -8.83
N ASP A 11 -40.98 1.20 -9.72
CA ASP A 11 -39.53 1.35 -9.80
C ASP A 11 -38.96 2.14 -8.61
N GLU A 12 -39.63 3.22 -8.21
CA GLU A 12 -39.28 4.01 -7.02
C GLU A 12 -39.42 3.18 -5.73
N TYR A 13 -40.45 2.33 -5.66
CA TYR A 13 -40.66 1.44 -4.52
C TYR A 13 -39.55 0.39 -4.40
N ALA A 14 -39.15 -0.23 -5.51
CA ALA A 14 -38.03 -1.18 -5.56
C ALA A 14 -36.70 -0.52 -5.13
N ASN A 15 -36.46 0.72 -5.59
CA ASN A 15 -35.30 1.52 -5.19
C ASN A 15 -35.34 1.88 -3.69
N HIS A 16 -36.50 2.27 -3.16
CA HIS A 16 -36.68 2.58 -1.74
C HIS A 16 -36.41 1.35 -0.84
N ILE A 17 -36.90 0.16 -1.22
CA ILE A 17 -36.59 -1.09 -0.51
C ILE A 17 -35.09 -1.38 -0.54
N THR A 18 -34.46 -1.29 -1.71
CA THR A 18 -33.03 -1.56 -1.89
C THR A 18 -32.18 -0.61 -1.06
N ASN A 19 -32.50 0.68 -1.08
CA ASN A 19 -31.83 1.70 -0.28
C ASN A 19 -32.01 1.46 1.22
N GLY A 20 -33.22 1.11 1.65
CA GLY A 20 -33.49 0.73 3.04
C GLY A 20 -32.69 -0.50 3.49
N ALA A 21 -32.61 -1.53 2.67
CA ALA A 21 -31.82 -2.73 2.94
C ALA A 21 -30.30 -2.41 3.01
N ASN A 22 -29.80 -1.58 2.09
CA ASN A 22 -28.42 -1.12 2.08
C ASN A 22 -28.08 -0.30 3.32
N LEU A 23 -28.97 0.58 3.76
CA LEU A 23 -28.79 1.37 4.99
C LEU A 23 -28.74 0.46 6.24
N ARG A 24 -29.63 -0.53 6.34
CA ARG A 24 -29.60 -1.51 7.45
C ARG A 24 -28.30 -2.31 7.45
N LYS A 25 -27.87 -2.82 6.30
CA LYS A 25 -26.60 -3.54 6.16
C LYS A 25 -25.40 -2.63 6.51
N LYS A 26 -25.40 -1.36 6.09
CA LYS A 26 -24.36 -0.39 6.45
C LYS A 26 -24.31 -0.16 7.96
N LYS A 27 -25.46 0.01 8.61
CA LYS A 27 -25.55 0.16 10.08
C LYS A 27 -25.05 -1.09 10.81
N GLN A 28 -25.42 -2.28 10.33
CA GLN A 28 -24.95 -3.55 10.89
C GLN A 28 -23.42 -3.71 10.75
N ARG A 29 -22.87 -3.44 9.57
CA ARG A 29 -21.41 -3.48 9.34
C ARG A 29 -20.66 -2.48 10.22
N ARG A 30 -21.21 -1.27 10.40
CA ARG A 30 -20.64 -0.26 11.29
C ARG A 30 -20.63 -0.75 12.74
N LYS A 31 -21.74 -1.29 13.22
CA LYS A 31 -21.84 -1.84 14.58
C LYS A 31 -20.83 -2.99 14.81
N GLN A 32 -20.73 -3.91 13.85
CA GLN A 32 -19.76 -5.01 13.91
C GLN A 32 -18.31 -4.48 13.90
N ALA A 33 -18.02 -3.44 13.12
CA ALA A 33 -16.70 -2.82 13.11
C ALA A 33 -16.37 -2.12 14.44
N GLU A 34 -17.34 -1.42 15.04
CA GLU A 34 -17.20 -0.78 16.35
C GLU A 34 -17.01 -1.83 17.46
N GLU A 35 -17.80 -2.90 17.48
CA GLU A 35 -17.66 -4.02 18.42
C GLU A 35 -16.30 -4.72 18.29
N LYS A 36 -15.81 -4.85 17.05
CA LYS A 36 -14.50 -5.44 16.76
C LYS A 36 -13.34 -4.52 17.21
N ALA A 37 -13.49 -3.22 17.01
CA ALA A 37 -12.52 -2.22 17.45
C ALA A 37 -12.45 -2.11 18.98
N ALA A 38 -13.58 -2.20 19.67
CA ALA A 38 -13.66 -2.15 21.13
C ALA A 38 -12.92 -3.32 21.83
N LYS A 39 -12.64 -4.42 21.11
CA LYS A 39 -11.83 -5.53 21.62
C LYS A 39 -10.33 -5.32 21.41
N GLY A 40 -9.94 -4.37 20.57
CA GLY A 40 -8.56 -4.03 20.25
C GLY A 40 -8.04 -2.90 21.12
N HIS A 41 -8.21 -3.00 22.44
CA HIS A 41 -7.56 -2.08 23.37
C HIS A 41 -6.41 -2.81 24.06
N LEU A 42 -5.24 -2.19 24.03
CA LEU A 42 -4.11 -2.59 24.86
C LEU A 42 -4.12 -1.74 26.13
N SER A 43 -3.75 -2.34 27.24
CA SER A 43 -3.44 -1.65 28.48
C SER A 43 -2.20 -0.77 28.34
N ASP A 44 -2.07 0.23 29.19
CA ASP A 44 -0.89 1.12 29.21
C ASP A 44 0.41 0.32 29.45
N THR A 45 0.35 -0.75 30.24
CA THR A 45 1.47 -1.65 30.49
C THR A 45 1.88 -2.43 29.24
N GLU A 46 0.93 -2.98 28.49
CA GLU A 46 1.23 -3.69 27.23
C GLU A 46 1.81 -2.76 26.17
N ILE A 47 1.36 -1.50 26.14
CA ILE A 47 1.91 -0.47 25.24
C ILE A 47 3.35 -0.15 25.64
N GLU A 48 3.63 0.01 26.93
CA GLU A 48 4.98 0.30 27.43
C GLU A 48 5.95 -0.86 27.16
N GLU A 49 5.53 -2.11 27.40
CA GLU A 49 6.30 -3.31 27.07
C GLU A 49 6.60 -3.41 25.56
N LEU A 50 5.60 -3.11 24.72
CA LEU A 50 5.79 -3.05 23.28
C LEU A 50 6.81 -1.98 22.89
N ILE A 51 6.75 -0.79 23.49
CA ILE A 51 7.71 0.28 23.20
C ILE A 51 9.11 -0.13 23.63
N GLN A 52 9.28 -0.70 24.82
CA GLN A 52 10.58 -1.17 25.29
C GLN A 52 11.16 -2.24 24.36
N THR A 53 10.32 -3.17 23.91
CA THR A 53 10.69 -4.20 22.93
C THR A 53 11.13 -3.60 21.60
N LEU A 54 10.45 -2.55 21.12
CA LEU A 54 10.82 -1.86 19.88
C LEU A 54 12.14 -1.07 20.02
N LEU A 55 12.39 -0.51 21.20
CA LEU A 55 13.58 0.29 21.47
C LEU A 55 14.83 -0.55 21.70
N SER A 56 14.69 -1.80 22.15
CA SER A 56 15.80 -2.74 22.30
C SER A 56 16.30 -3.29 20.95
N MET A 57 15.44 -3.31 19.94
CA MET A 57 15.78 -3.82 18.60
C MET A 57 16.53 -2.79 17.72
N PRO A 58 17.33 -3.27 16.75
CA PRO A 58 17.82 -2.44 15.65
C PRO A 58 16.66 -1.83 14.85
N LEU A 59 16.85 -0.61 14.31
CA LEU A 59 15.79 0.14 13.61
C LEU A 59 15.13 -0.65 12.48
N SER A 60 15.92 -1.37 11.68
CA SER A 60 15.42 -2.19 10.56
C SER A 60 14.47 -3.30 11.02
N GLU A 61 14.84 -3.99 12.09
CA GLU A 61 14.07 -5.09 12.67
C GLU A 61 12.83 -4.57 13.40
N ALA A 62 12.99 -3.55 14.24
CA ALA A 62 11.90 -2.89 14.95
C ALA A 62 10.82 -2.39 13.99
N SER A 63 11.22 -1.73 12.89
CA SER A 63 10.27 -1.26 11.88
C SER A 63 9.54 -2.39 11.17
N LEU A 64 10.22 -3.50 10.86
CA LEU A 64 9.57 -4.65 10.22
C LEU A 64 8.64 -5.38 11.20
N PHE A 65 9.05 -5.54 12.46
CA PHE A 65 8.24 -6.11 13.52
C PHE A 65 6.97 -5.30 13.73
N LEU A 66 7.10 -3.98 13.93
CA LEU A 66 5.97 -3.08 14.07
C LEU A 66 5.03 -3.13 12.86
N ALA A 67 5.57 -3.15 11.64
CA ALA A 67 4.75 -3.22 10.43
C ALA A 67 3.93 -4.52 10.34
N LYS A 68 4.53 -5.66 10.73
CA LYS A 68 3.83 -6.95 10.78
C LYS A 68 2.74 -6.94 11.84
N LEU A 69 3.06 -6.43 13.04
CA LEU A 69 2.13 -6.32 14.16
C LEU A 69 0.96 -5.39 13.84
N GLN A 70 1.21 -4.20 13.29
CA GLN A 70 0.16 -3.27 12.86
C GLN A 70 -0.75 -3.90 11.80
N ARG A 71 -0.20 -4.73 10.90
CA ARG A 71 -0.99 -5.42 9.87
C ARG A 71 -1.86 -6.52 10.46
N SER A 72 -1.36 -7.32 11.40
CA SER A 72 -2.17 -8.33 12.09
C SER A 72 -3.26 -7.66 12.92
N TYR A 73 -2.91 -6.64 13.70
CA TYR A 73 -3.82 -5.88 14.53
C TYR A 73 -4.94 -5.24 13.72
N LYS A 74 -4.61 -4.59 12.60
CA LYS A 74 -5.61 -3.99 11.70
C LYS A 74 -6.52 -5.03 11.05
N LYS A 75 -6.00 -6.23 10.75
CA LYS A 75 -6.82 -7.33 10.23
C LYS A 75 -7.79 -7.86 11.30
N GLU A 76 -7.30 -7.99 12.52
CA GLU A 76 -8.01 -8.61 13.65
C GLU A 76 -8.98 -7.69 14.36
N TYR A 77 -8.68 -6.39 14.46
CA TYR A 77 -9.49 -5.41 15.19
C TYR A 77 -10.01 -4.27 14.31
N GLY A 78 -9.50 -4.14 13.07
CA GLY A 78 -9.94 -3.08 12.15
C GLY A 78 -9.34 -1.69 12.42
N ILE A 79 -8.51 -1.57 13.46
CA ILE A 79 -7.91 -0.33 13.93
C ILE A 79 -6.38 -0.42 13.95
N GLU A 80 -5.72 0.73 14.05
CA GLU A 80 -4.30 0.79 14.35
C GLU A 80 -4.07 0.56 15.85
N ILE A 81 -2.86 0.16 16.23
CA ILE A 81 -2.52 -0.08 17.63
C ILE A 81 -2.60 1.26 18.40
N PRO A 82 -3.48 1.38 19.40
CA PRO A 82 -3.66 2.62 20.16
C PRO A 82 -2.41 2.95 21.01
N GLY A 83 -2.21 4.23 21.35
CA GLY A 83 -1.13 4.70 22.26
C GLY A 83 0.26 4.85 21.62
N LEU A 84 0.53 4.13 20.52
CA LEU A 84 1.82 4.23 19.80
C LEU A 84 2.04 5.59 19.14
N LYS A 85 0.96 6.31 18.80
CA LYS A 85 1.08 7.63 18.17
C LYS A 85 1.46 8.68 19.21
N GLU A 86 0.77 8.63 20.33
CA GLU A 86 0.92 9.48 21.49
C GLU A 86 2.33 9.30 22.08
N ALA A 87 2.79 8.06 22.25
CA ALA A 87 4.13 7.75 22.77
C ALA A 87 5.29 8.23 21.88
N SER A 88 5.03 8.51 20.60
CA SER A 88 6.04 9.03 19.68
C SER A 88 6.16 10.56 19.70
N PHE A 89 5.35 11.23 20.52
CA PHE A 89 5.37 12.67 20.70
C PHE A 89 5.99 13.02 22.05
N ALA A 90 7.09 13.79 22.02
CA ALA A 90 7.79 14.20 23.23
C ALA A 90 7.11 15.36 23.97
N GLY A 91 6.12 16.05 23.37
CA GLY A 91 5.51 17.22 24.01
C GLY A 91 6.51 18.36 24.27
N TYR A 92 6.09 19.28 25.14
CA TYR A 92 6.91 20.42 25.58
C TYR A 92 7.71 20.07 26.84
N VAL A 93 8.76 20.84 27.10
CA VAL A 93 9.51 20.82 28.37
C VAL A 93 8.58 21.36 29.46
N SER A 94 8.49 20.68 30.60
CA SER A 94 7.78 21.21 31.77
C SER A 94 8.71 22.06 32.62
N ASP A 95 8.19 23.12 33.24
CA ASP A 95 8.94 24.00 34.15
C ASP A 95 9.55 23.26 35.35
N GLN A 96 9.03 22.07 35.68
CA GLN A 96 9.50 21.22 36.78
C GLN A 96 10.39 20.06 36.31
N GLU A 97 10.57 19.87 35.00
CA GLU A 97 11.33 18.74 34.46
C GLU A 97 12.82 19.10 34.35
N ALA A 98 13.67 18.27 34.95
CA ALA A 98 15.10 18.39 34.78
C ALA A 98 15.48 18.22 33.28
N PRO A 99 16.41 19.03 32.73
CA PRO A 99 16.78 18.97 31.31
C PRO A 99 17.19 17.57 30.83
N GLU A 100 17.83 16.77 31.68
CA GLU A 100 18.23 15.40 31.35
C GLU A 100 17.04 14.45 31.19
N ALA A 101 16.01 14.59 32.03
CA ALA A 101 14.80 13.78 31.94
C ALA A 101 14.06 14.08 30.63
N PHE A 102 13.97 15.35 30.25
CA PHE A 102 13.42 15.78 28.98
C PHE A 102 14.20 15.18 27.80
N ASN A 103 15.53 15.26 27.81
CA ASN A 103 16.37 14.76 26.72
C ASN A 103 16.22 13.23 26.52
N ARG A 104 16.08 12.46 27.61
CA ARG A 104 15.81 11.02 27.54
C ARG A 104 14.44 10.74 26.93
N ARG A 105 13.40 11.44 27.40
CA ARG A 105 12.03 11.35 26.88
C ARG A 105 11.95 11.72 25.40
N HIS A 106 12.60 12.80 25.00
CA HIS A 106 12.67 13.27 23.63
C HIS A 106 13.42 12.30 22.71
N SER A 107 14.58 11.79 23.16
CA SER A 107 15.35 10.79 22.39
C SER A 107 14.56 9.50 22.18
N ARG A 108 13.86 9.05 23.23
CA ARG A 108 12.96 7.89 23.18
C ARG A 108 11.83 8.10 22.15
N ALA A 109 11.12 9.22 22.24
CA ALA A 109 10.03 9.57 21.33
C ALA A 109 10.52 9.70 19.87
N ARG A 110 11.69 10.32 19.65
CA ARG A 110 12.31 10.44 18.33
C ARG A 110 12.63 9.07 17.72
N ARG A 111 13.23 8.16 18.49
CA ARG A 111 13.53 6.80 18.02
C ARG A 111 12.25 6.06 17.66
N LEU A 112 11.21 6.14 18.50
CA LEU A 112 9.92 5.52 18.21
C LEU A 112 9.26 6.11 16.96
N SER A 113 9.33 7.43 16.78
CA SER A 113 8.83 8.11 15.58
C SER A 113 9.52 7.61 14.30
N LEU A 114 10.84 7.44 14.32
CA LEU A 114 11.59 6.85 13.20
C LEU A 114 11.14 5.41 12.92
N ILE A 115 10.99 4.58 13.95
CA ILE A 115 10.52 3.19 13.81
C ILE A 115 9.16 3.18 13.10
N ARG A 116 8.22 4.04 13.53
CA ARG A 116 6.88 4.19 12.93
C ARG A 116 6.94 4.64 11.47
N MET A 117 7.73 5.67 11.16
CA MET A 117 7.90 6.17 9.80
C MET A 117 8.40 5.07 8.85
N PHE A 118 9.40 4.30 9.29
CA PHE A 118 9.96 3.21 8.48
C PHE A 118 9.09 1.97 8.43
N ALA A 119 8.24 1.71 9.44
CA ALA A 119 7.30 0.60 9.46
C ALA A 119 6.29 0.68 8.29
N ALA A 120 5.82 1.89 7.95
CA ALA A 120 4.87 2.10 6.86
C ALA A 120 5.28 1.46 5.52
N THR A 121 6.59 1.41 5.24
CA THR A 121 7.15 0.83 4.00
C THR A 121 7.97 -0.44 4.24
N ALA A 122 8.12 -0.90 5.48
CA ALA A 122 9.05 -1.99 5.82
C ALA A 122 8.72 -3.31 5.09
N ILE A 123 7.44 -3.70 5.04
CA ILE A 123 7.01 -4.93 4.34
C ILE A 123 7.28 -4.83 2.84
N ALA A 124 6.99 -3.69 2.22
CA ALA A 124 7.20 -3.48 0.80
C ALA A 124 8.70 -3.52 0.45
N ARG A 125 9.53 -2.86 1.26
CA ARG A 125 11.00 -2.87 1.12
C ARG A 125 11.58 -4.27 1.30
N SER A 126 11.12 -5.02 2.31
CA SER A 126 11.53 -6.41 2.53
C SER A 126 11.18 -7.30 1.33
N LYS A 127 9.95 -7.22 0.82
CA LYS A 127 9.55 -7.97 -0.40
C LYS A 127 10.36 -7.56 -1.62
N LYS A 128 10.64 -6.27 -1.79
CA LYS A 128 11.45 -5.76 -2.89
C LYS A 128 12.86 -6.34 -2.82
N ARG A 129 13.50 -6.31 -1.64
CA ARG A 129 14.84 -6.88 -1.42
C ARG A 129 14.91 -8.36 -1.81
N VAL A 130 13.96 -9.18 -1.34
CA VAL A 130 13.91 -10.62 -1.69
C VAL A 130 13.75 -10.83 -3.21
N ARG A 131 12.92 -10.01 -3.88
CA ARG A 131 12.79 -10.08 -5.34
C ARG A 131 14.09 -9.70 -6.04
N ASP A 132 14.70 -8.60 -5.64
CA ASP A 132 15.93 -8.09 -6.23
C ASP A 132 17.08 -9.09 -6.07
N GLU A 133 17.20 -9.74 -4.91
CA GLU A 133 18.15 -10.83 -4.65
C GLU A 133 17.90 -12.03 -5.58
N LYS A 134 16.64 -12.47 -5.70
CA LYS A 134 16.27 -13.57 -6.60
C LYS A 134 16.56 -13.23 -8.07
N TYR A 135 16.27 -12.01 -8.51
CA TYR A 135 16.58 -11.57 -9.86
C TYR A 135 18.08 -11.48 -10.08
N SER A 136 18.83 -10.93 -9.14
CA SER A 136 20.30 -10.85 -9.21
C SER A 136 20.93 -12.24 -9.35
N LEU A 137 20.48 -13.21 -8.55
CA LEU A 137 20.97 -14.59 -8.61
C LEU A 137 20.64 -15.24 -9.96
N LYS A 138 19.42 -15.06 -10.47
CA LYS A 138 19.05 -15.54 -11.81
C LYS A 138 19.92 -14.92 -12.91
N GLU A 139 20.15 -13.61 -12.86
CA GLU A 139 20.98 -12.92 -13.84
C GLU A 139 22.44 -13.37 -13.76
N ALA A 140 22.95 -13.66 -12.55
CA ALA A 140 24.28 -14.22 -12.37
C ALA A 140 24.40 -15.63 -12.99
N LEU A 141 23.40 -16.50 -12.79
CA LEU A 141 23.37 -17.84 -13.37
C LEU A 141 23.30 -17.81 -14.90
N GLU A 142 22.46 -16.95 -15.48
CA GLU A 142 22.35 -16.80 -16.93
C GLU A 142 23.64 -16.21 -17.55
N ALA A 143 24.25 -15.22 -16.89
CA ALA A 143 25.54 -14.68 -17.32
C ALA A 143 26.63 -15.76 -17.30
N ALA A 144 26.70 -16.56 -16.22
CA ALA A 144 27.63 -17.68 -16.10
C ALA A 144 27.39 -18.75 -17.19
N ARG A 145 26.14 -19.11 -17.47
CA ARG A 145 25.77 -20.04 -18.56
C ARG A 145 26.27 -19.54 -19.92
N LEU A 146 26.19 -18.24 -20.16
CA LEU A 146 26.64 -17.59 -21.39
C LEU A 146 28.13 -17.23 -21.37
N LYS A 147 28.87 -17.63 -20.32
CA LYS A 147 30.29 -17.33 -20.11
C LYS A 147 30.63 -15.84 -20.24
N MET A 148 29.75 -14.98 -19.74
CA MET A 148 29.90 -13.53 -19.74
C MET A 148 29.76 -12.97 -18.32
N ASP A 149 30.25 -11.75 -18.12
CA ASP A 149 30.06 -11.02 -16.87
C ASP A 149 28.58 -10.60 -16.70
N VAL A 150 28.13 -10.46 -15.44
CA VAL A 150 26.77 -10.07 -15.09
C VAL A 150 26.44 -8.67 -15.63
N LYS A 151 27.42 -7.76 -15.64
CA LYS A 151 27.24 -6.40 -16.15
C LYS A 151 27.00 -6.41 -17.67
N THR A 152 27.83 -7.13 -18.42
CA THR A 152 27.68 -7.24 -19.88
C THR A 152 26.40 -7.97 -20.27
N TYR A 153 25.99 -9.00 -19.51
CA TYR A 153 24.68 -9.64 -19.67
C TYR A 153 23.51 -8.67 -19.46
N LYS A 154 23.56 -7.83 -18.41
CA LYS A 154 22.52 -6.83 -18.16
C LYS A 154 22.43 -5.80 -19.28
N GLU A 155 23.57 -5.36 -19.81
CA GLU A 155 23.64 -4.42 -20.92
C GLU A 155 23.08 -5.02 -22.21
N SER A 156 23.48 -6.25 -22.57
CA SER A 156 22.98 -6.95 -23.76
C SER A 156 21.47 -7.22 -23.68
N LYS A 157 20.97 -7.65 -22.52
CA LYS A 157 19.54 -7.85 -22.25
C LYS A 157 18.75 -6.55 -22.36
N ARG A 158 19.29 -5.42 -21.86
CA ARG A 158 18.67 -4.09 -22.01
C ARG A 158 18.65 -3.63 -23.47
N ALA A 159 19.73 -3.83 -24.20
CA ALA A 159 19.82 -3.51 -25.63
C ALA A 159 18.81 -4.32 -26.46
N ALA A 160 18.70 -5.62 -26.20
CA ALA A 160 17.72 -6.50 -26.85
C ALA A 160 16.27 -6.08 -26.55
N LYS A 161 15.96 -5.67 -25.31
CA LYS A 161 14.62 -5.17 -24.97
C LYS A 161 14.29 -3.87 -25.70
N LYS A 162 15.24 -2.93 -25.80
CA LYS A 162 15.06 -1.67 -26.54
C LYS A 162 14.85 -1.92 -28.03
N SER A 163 15.57 -2.87 -28.63
CA SER A 163 15.41 -3.19 -30.05
C SER A 163 14.06 -3.85 -30.35
N MET A 164 13.57 -4.74 -29.48
CA MET A 164 12.24 -5.34 -29.59
C MET A 164 11.12 -4.30 -29.47
N SER A 165 11.19 -3.39 -28.49
CA SER A 165 10.23 -2.30 -28.31
C SER A 165 10.13 -1.42 -29.56
N LYS A 166 11.27 -1.06 -30.17
CA LYS A 166 11.29 -0.29 -31.42
C LYS A 166 10.66 -1.06 -32.58
N LYS A 167 10.87 -2.37 -32.68
CA LYS A 167 10.23 -3.21 -33.71
C LYS A 167 8.71 -3.25 -33.56
N GLU A 168 8.20 -3.32 -32.34
CA GLU A 168 6.76 -3.27 -32.03
C GLU A 168 6.14 -1.89 -32.36
N GLU A 169 6.85 -0.80 -32.04
CA GLU A 169 6.45 0.56 -32.45
C GLU A 169 6.39 0.70 -33.97
N ILE A 170 7.40 0.22 -34.69
CA ILE A 170 7.39 0.22 -36.17
C ILE A 170 6.24 -0.63 -36.71
N ALA A 171 5.96 -1.79 -36.12
CA ALA A 171 4.85 -2.66 -36.55
C ALA A 171 3.48 -2.00 -36.32
N THR A 172 3.30 -1.31 -35.18
CA THR A 172 2.06 -0.57 -34.90
C THR A 172 1.88 0.64 -35.82
N ILE A 173 2.96 1.37 -36.14
CA ILE A 173 2.94 2.45 -37.13
C ILE A 173 2.58 1.91 -38.52
N ARG A 174 3.22 0.83 -38.99
CA ARG A 174 2.89 0.19 -40.27
C ARG A 174 1.43 -0.25 -40.35
N LYS A 175 0.88 -0.81 -39.25
CA LYS A 175 -0.53 -1.20 -39.17
C LYS A 175 -1.49 0.00 -39.23
N ARG A 176 -1.10 1.16 -38.67
CA ARG A 176 -1.88 2.42 -38.80
C ARG A 176 -1.82 2.98 -40.22
N ILE A 177 -0.64 2.99 -40.84
CA ILE A 177 -0.48 3.43 -42.24
C ILE A 177 -1.30 2.55 -43.18
N GLY A 178 -1.23 1.22 -43.03
CA GLY A 178 -1.99 0.27 -43.85
C GLY A 178 -3.52 0.34 -43.65
N LYS A 179 -4.00 0.76 -42.46
CA LYS A 179 -5.43 1.03 -42.24
C LYS A 179 -5.90 2.34 -42.84
N ASN A 180 -5.03 3.36 -42.86
CA ASN A 180 -5.36 4.66 -43.44
C ASN A 180 -5.30 4.64 -44.97
N SER A 181 -4.44 3.81 -45.58
CA SER A 181 -4.36 3.66 -47.05
C SER A 181 -5.56 2.92 -47.66
N THR A 182 -6.25 2.06 -46.89
CA THR A 182 -7.49 1.41 -47.31
C THR A 182 -8.73 2.29 -47.16
N ALA A 183 -8.63 3.40 -46.42
CA ALA A 183 -9.74 4.35 -46.22
C ALA A 183 -9.80 5.43 -47.31
N THR A 184 -8.69 5.67 -48.05
CA THR A 184 -8.59 6.70 -49.08
C THR A 184 -8.75 6.19 -50.51
N SER A 185 -8.80 4.87 -50.74
CA SER A 185 -9.01 4.28 -52.07
C SER A 185 -10.49 4.18 -52.49
N GLY A 186 -11.39 4.94 -51.84
CA GLY A 186 -12.83 4.95 -52.09
C GLY A 186 -13.35 6.21 -52.79
N VAL A 187 -12.47 7.07 -53.34
CA VAL A 187 -12.91 8.21 -54.17
C VAL A 187 -12.88 7.74 -55.62
N ALA A 188 -14.05 7.39 -56.15
CA ALA A 188 -14.25 7.08 -57.55
C ALA A 188 -13.85 8.29 -58.42
N PRO A 189 -13.21 8.07 -59.59
CA PRO A 189 -13.00 9.15 -60.54
C PRO A 189 -14.36 9.54 -61.11
N THR A 190 -14.77 10.79 -60.88
CA THR A 190 -15.84 11.42 -61.66
C THR A 190 -15.26 11.78 -63.02
N ASP A 191 -15.59 10.99 -64.04
CA ASP A 191 -15.36 11.34 -65.44
C ASP A 191 -16.19 12.57 -65.79
N VAL A 192 -15.54 13.58 -66.38
CA VAL A 192 -16.12 14.72 -67.11
C VAL A 192 -15.58 14.66 -68.53
#